data_AF-A0AAD8AIP3-F1
#
_entry.id   AF-A0AAD8AIP3-F1
#
_cell.length_a   1.000
_cell.length_b   1.000
_cell.length_c   1.000
_cell.angle_alpha   90.00
_cell.angle_beta   90.00
_cell.angle_gamma   90.00
#
_symmetry.space_group_name_H-M   'P 1'
#
loop_
_entity.id
_entity.type
_entity.pdbx_description
1 polymer ?
#
loop_
_entity_poly.entity_id
_entity_poly.type
_entity_poly.pdbx_seq_one_letter_code
_entity_poly.pdbx_strand_id
1 'polypeptide(L)'
;DNFSQFKSLPQVSYCKVFIYVSLTSLYIHFTEVRIIVRNLSPNRAPGSDGISNLAVKIYPSKLYSFCSKYLNTVLSYSISRMSLTAIIAFSCSALQVLLQNCSQLEKLRANLKIISQQQNCDQQIKECIKHHQMILKYMQDMEDVINKELMGQFFIILGGMCCASFSCAMSWGNLLQMSQCAVAYSGFMVQLYAYCWIGHELTRQAESIRTAAWECDWVGAPIHVQDNVSFVIAMASKDFVLTAGKYVPVSRTTMMNVSSHSL
;
A
#
# COMPACT_ATOMS: atom_id res chain seq x y z
N ASP A 1 -1.33 31.12 -11.34
CA ASP A 1 -0.93 30.41 -10.11
C ASP A 1 -2.00 29.48 -9.54
N ASN A 2 -2.08 28.24 -10.03
CA ASN A 2 -2.77 27.12 -9.35
C ASN A 2 -1.89 25.85 -9.31
N PHE A 3 -0.76 25.85 -10.02
CA PHE A 3 0.12 24.71 -10.22
C PHE A 3 1.16 24.54 -9.09
N SER A 4 1.49 25.63 -8.39
CA SER A 4 2.45 25.64 -7.27
C SER A 4 1.83 25.13 -5.95
N GLN A 5 0.52 25.34 -5.73
CA GLN A 5 -0.21 24.77 -4.60
C GLN A 5 -0.44 23.25 -4.73
N PHE A 6 -0.48 22.73 -5.96
CA PHE A 6 -0.67 21.30 -6.22
C PHE A 6 0.55 20.44 -5.85
N LYS A 7 1.75 21.03 -5.83
CA LYS A 7 3.01 20.33 -5.56
C LYS A 7 3.32 20.22 -4.06
N SER A 8 2.77 21.10 -3.23
CA SER A 8 3.15 21.24 -1.81
C SER A 8 2.24 20.53 -0.82
N LEU A 9 0.97 20.32 -1.15
CA LEU A 9 0.00 19.68 -0.25
C LEU A 9 0.15 18.15 -0.05
N PRO A 10 0.64 17.34 -1.02
CA PRO A 10 0.73 15.89 -0.81
C PRO A 10 1.84 15.52 0.18
N GLN A 11 3.05 16.08 0.04
CA GLN A 11 4.24 15.67 0.80
C GLN A 11 4.11 15.85 2.32
N VAL A 12 3.35 16.85 2.77
CA VAL A 12 3.21 17.15 4.21
C VAL A 12 2.32 16.12 4.93
N SER A 13 1.34 15.53 4.24
CA SER A 13 0.49 14.47 4.82
C SER A 13 1.24 13.13 4.88
N TYR A 14 2.02 12.82 3.84
CA TYR A 14 2.87 11.62 3.77
C TYR A 14 3.90 11.56 4.90
N CYS A 15 4.61 12.67 5.14
CA CYS A 15 5.55 12.76 6.26
C CYS A 15 4.83 12.54 7.60
N LYS A 16 3.64 13.11 7.81
CA LYS A 16 2.95 13.00 9.11
C LYS A 16 2.51 11.58 9.42
N VAL A 17 1.89 10.87 8.47
CA VAL A 17 1.45 9.49 8.71
C VAL A 17 2.63 8.53 8.80
N PHE A 18 3.63 8.67 7.93
CA PHE A 18 4.86 7.88 8.00
C PHE A 18 5.60 8.08 9.32
N ILE A 19 5.74 9.35 9.76
CA ILE A 19 6.33 9.70 11.05
C ILE A 19 5.48 9.12 12.19
N TYR A 20 4.14 9.21 12.14
CA TYR A 20 3.27 8.71 13.20
C TYR A 20 3.32 7.18 13.34
N VAL A 21 3.28 6.45 12.21
CA VAL A 21 3.42 4.98 12.18
C VAL A 21 4.81 4.57 12.65
N SER A 22 5.85 5.30 12.24
CA SER A 22 7.23 5.03 12.66
C SER A 22 7.43 5.30 14.16
N LEU A 23 6.89 6.40 14.69
CA LEU A 23 7.00 6.76 16.11
C LEU A 23 6.21 5.83 17.02
N THR A 24 4.99 5.44 16.63
CA THR A 24 4.19 4.45 17.38
C THR A 24 4.84 3.07 17.35
N SER A 25 5.40 2.66 16.20
CA SER A 25 6.19 1.42 16.09
C SER A 25 7.42 1.44 17.00
N LEU A 26 8.18 2.54 17.01
CA LEU A 26 9.36 2.70 17.87
C LEU A 26 8.97 2.61 19.36
N TYR A 27 7.86 3.24 19.74
CA TYR A 27 7.34 3.22 21.11
C TYR A 27 6.94 1.81 21.57
N ILE A 28 6.24 1.06 20.71
CA ILE A 28 5.85 -0.33 20.99
C ILE A 28 7.09 -1.22 21.10
N HIS A 29 8.09 -1.01 20.24
CA HIS A 29 9.37 -1.72 20.33
C HIS A 29 10.08 -1.47 21.66
N PHE A 30 10.16 -0.21 22.11
CA PHE A 30 10.81 0.14 23.37
C PHE A 30 10.10 -0.43 24.61
N THR A 31 8.76 -0.49 24.60
CA THR A 31 7.98 -1.04 25.73
C THR A 31 8.12 -2.55 25.83
N GLU A 32 8.08 -3.28 24.71
CA GLU A 32 8.23 -4.74 24.67
C GLU A 32 9.66 -5.19 24.98
N VAL A 33 10.69 -4.49 24.47
CA VAL A 33 12.07 -4.78 24.86
C VAL A 33 12.22 -4.64 26.37
N ARG A 34 11.63 -3.61 27.00
CA ARG A 34 11.63 -3.47 28.47
C ARG A 34 10.94 -4.64 29.19
N ILE A 35 9.87 -5.20 28.63
CA ILE A 35 9.17 -6.37 29.20
C ILE A 35 10.06 -7.62 29.08
N ILE A 36 10.68 -7.84 27.92
CA ILE A 36 11.61 -8.95 27.69
C ILE A 36 12.84 -8.84 28.61
N VAL A 37 13.40 -7.63 28.78
CA VAL A 37 14.48 -7.35 29.75
C VAL A 37 14.07 -7.76 31.17
N ARG A 38 12.84 -7.42 31.59
CA ARG A 38 12.32 -7.79 32.92
C ARG A 38 12.15 -9.29 33.07
N ASN A 39 11.60 -9.98 32.06
CA ASN A 39 11.33 -11.42 32.12
C ASN A 39 12.60 -12.28 32.07
N LEU A 40 13.67 -11.79 31.44
CA LEU A 40 14.95 -12.49 31.38
C LEU A 40 15.85 -12.18 32.59
N SER A 41 15.60 -11.09 33.33
CA SER A 41 16.39 -10.74 34.52
C SER A 41 16.36 -11.90 35.55
N PRO A 42 17.52 -12.42 35.99
CA PRO A 42 17.56 -13.55 36.89
C PRO A 42 16.97 -13.15 38.26
N ASN A 43 15.98 -13.91 38.74
CA ASN A 43 15.55 -13.83 40.13
C ASN A 43 16.75 -14.13 41.04
N ARG A 44 17.05 -13.23 41.98
CA ARG A 44 18.14 -13.35 42.97
C ARG A 44 17.99 -14.69 43.70
N ALA A 45 18.91 -15.63 43.49
CA ALA A 45 18.91 -16.92 44.17
C ALA A 45 19.17 -16.71 45.68
N PRO A 46 18.43 -17.37 46.59
CA PRO A 46 18.69 -17.30 48.02
C PRO A 46 19.91 -18.18 48.37
N GLY A 47 20.88 -17.55 49.06
CA GLY A 47 21.95 -18.08 49.92
C GLY A 47 22.62 -19.42 49.62
N SER A 48 23.96 -19.45 49.59
CA SER A 48 24.75 -20.65 49.96
C SER A 48 26.25 -20.35 50.04
N ASP A 49 26.77 -20.23 51.26
CA ASP A 49 28.15 -19.90 51.66
C ASP A 49 29.18 -21.03 51.45
N GLY A 50 29.13 -21.80 50.35
CA GLY A 50 29.98 -23.02 50.21
C GLY A 50 30.58 -23.32 48.83
N ILE A 51 30.31 -22.54 47.78
CA ILE A 51 30.66 -22.89 46.38
C ILE A 51 31.55 -21.80 45.73
N SER A 52 32.51 -21.23 46.45
CA SER A 52 33.24 -20.05 45.96
C SER A 52 34.10 -20.34 44.71
N ASN A 53 34.82 -21.46 44.63
CA ASN A 53 35.79 -21.69 43.54
C ASN A 53 35.21 -22.30 42.26
N LEU A 54 34.17 -23.14 42.35
CA LEU A 54 33.50 -23.72 41.17
C LEU A 54 32.46 -22.74 40.61
N ALA A 55 31.78 -21.97 41.46
CA ALA A 55 30.86 -20.92 41.00
C ALA A 55 31.63 -19.85 40.23
N VAL A 56 32.79 -19.37 40.69
CA VAL A 56 33.58 -18.33 40.01
C VAL A 56 33.97 -18.69 38.56
N LYS A 57 34.12 -19.99 38.23
CA LYS A 57 34.47 -20.45 36.87
C LYS A 57 33.24 -20.79 36.00
N ILE A 58 32.14 -21.26 36.60
CA ILE A 58 30.88 -21.60 35.91
C ILE A 58 30.00 -20.35 35.69
N TYR A 59 30.11 -19.35 36.57
CA TYR A 59 29.36 -18.10 36.49
C TYR A 59 29.64 -17.31 35.19
N PRO A 60 30.90 -17.07 34.75
CA PRO A 60 31.17 -16.33 33.53
C PRO A 60 30.70 -17.05 32.26
N SER A 61 30.76 -18.39 32.20
CA SER A 61 30.29 -19.15 31.03
C SER A 61 28.76 -19.22 30.94
N LYS A 62 28.06 -19.38 32.07
CA LYS A 62 26.60 -19.28 32.12
C LYS A 62 26.10 -17.86 31.88
N LEU A 63 26.82 -16.85 32.38
CA LEU A 63 26.52 -15.44 32.13
C LEU A 63 26.74 -15.08 30.65
N TYR A 64 27.81 -15.57 30.03
CA TYR A 64 28.05 -15.39 28.60
C TYR A 64 26.98 -16.08 27.73
N SER A 65 26.63 -17.34 28.05
CA SER A 65 25.56 -18.06 27.35
C SER A 65 24.20 -17.38 27.52
N PHE A 66 23.92 -16.87 28.72
CA PHE A 66 22.72 -16.10 29.02
C PHE A 66 22.68 -14.77 28.26
N CYS A 67 23.75 -13.97 28.32
CA CYS A 67 23.86 -12.71 27.58
C CYS A 67 23.78 -12.94 26.06
N SER A 68 24.40 -14.01 25.54
CA SER A 68 24.34 -14.37 24.12
C SER A 68 22.92 -14.76 23.70
N LYS A 69 22.23 -15.63 24.46
CA LYS A 69 20.82 -15.98 24.18
C LYS A 69 19.90 -14.77 24.30
N TYR A 70 20.10 -13.94 25.32
CA TYR A 70 19.37 -12.70 25.54
C TYR A 70 19.53 -11.73 24.37
N LEU A 71 20.77 -11.44 23.96
CA LEU A 71 21.07 -10.58 22.82
C LEU A 71 20.47 -11.13 21.53
N ASN A 72 20.60 -12.44 21.28
CA ASN A 72 20.08 -13.06 20.07
C ASN A 72 18.55 -13.03 20.01
N THR A 73 17.85 -13.32 21.11
CA THR A 73 16.38 -13.27 21.17
C THR A 73 15.86 -11.84 21.04
N VAL A 74 16.46 -10.88 21.74
CA VAL A 74 16.07 -9.46 21.64
C VAL A 74 16.35 -8.96 20.21
N LEU A 75 17.53 -9.22 19.67
CA LEU A 75 17.90 -8.79 18.31
C LEU A 75 17.00 -9.42 17.24
N SER A 76 16.72 -10.71 17.32
CA SER A 76 15.80 -11.40 16.39
C SER A 76 14.39 -10.82 16.45
N TYR A 77 13.87 -10.57 17.65
CA TYR A 77 12.56 -9.96 17.83
C TYR A 77 12.53 -8.52 17.29
N SER A 78 13.56 -7.73 17.58
CA SER A 78 13.73 -6.37 17.07
C SER A 78 13.74 -6.32 15.54
N ILE A 79 14.52 -7.20 14.91
CA ILE A 79 14.59 -7.30 13.44
C ILE A 79 13.23 -7.65 12.85
N SER A 80 12.56 -8.69 13.37
CA SER A 80 11.24 -9.12 12.89
C SER A 80 10.20 -8.00 12.97
N ARG A 81 10.17 -7.26 14.09
CA ARG A 81 9.25 -6.13 14.29
C ARG A 81 9.55 -4.96 13.36
N MET A 82 10.83 -4.59 13.19
CA MET A 82 11.23 -3.53 12.26
C MET A 82 10.78 -3.87 10.83
N SER A 83 11.01 -5.10 10.38
CA SER A 83 10.56 -5.57 9.06
C SER A 83 9.04 -5.49 8.89
N LEU A 84 8.25 -5.97 9.87
CA LEU A 84 6.79 -5.89 9.81
C LEU A 84 6.29 -4.44 9.71
N THR A 85 6.88 -3.54 10.48
CA THR A 85 6.45 -2.13 10.49
C THR A 85 6.83 -1.39 9.21
N ALA A 86 7.98 -1.75 8.60
CA ALA A 86 8.37 -1.25 7.29
C ALA A 86 7.40 -1.73 6.18
N ILE A 87 6.98 -3.00 6.22
CA ILE A 87 6.00 -3.56 5.29
C ILE A 87 4.66 -2.82 5.40
N ILE A 88 4.13 -2.66 6.62
CA ILE A 88 2.86 -1.96 6.86
C ILE A 88 2.95 -0.51 6.38
N ALA A 89 4.07 0.17 6.65
CA ALA A 89 4.29 1.54 6.20
C ALA A 89 4.32 1.66 4.68
N PHE A 90 5.05 0.76 3.99
CA PHE A 90 5.13 0.71 2.53
C PHE A 90 3.74 0.51 1.92
N SER A 91 2.98 -0.47 2.42
CA SER A 91 1.63 -0.72 1.92
C SER A 91 0.66 0.43 2.19
N CYS A 92 0.72 1.04 3.38
CA CYS A 92 -0.10 2.21 3.69
C CYS A 92 0.20 3.37 2.74
N SER A 93 1.48 3.64 2.44
CA SER A 93 1.85 4.66 1.47
C SER A 93 1.33 4.37 0.06
N ALA A 94 1.35 3.11 -0.37
CA ALA A 94 0.82 2.72 -1.68
C ALA A 94 -0.70 2.89 -1.78
N LEU A 95 -1.45 2.50 -0.74
CA LEU A 95 -2.90 2.75 -0.68
C LEU A 95 -3.21 4.25 -0.78
N GLN A 96 -2.43 5.10 -0.12
CA GLN A 96 -2.61 6.55 -0.18
C GLN A 96 -2.34 7.09 -1.59
N VAL A 97 -1.31 6.61 -2.28
CA VAL A 97 -1.02 6.98 -3.68
C VAL A 97 -2.22 6.65 -4.57
N LEU A 98 -2.80 5.45 -4.42
CA LEU A 98 -3.98 5.05 -5.19
C LEU A 98 -5.21 5.94 -4.90
N LEU A 99 -5.48 6.23 -3.62
CA LEU A 99 -6.58 7.11 -3.22
C LEU A 99 -6.41 8.53 -3.74
N GLN A 100 -5.17 9.06 -3.70
CA GLN A 100 -4.89 10.38 -4.23
C GLN A 100 -5.15 10.43 -5.74
N ASN A 101 -4.71 9.43 -6.48
CA ASN A 101 -4.96 9.34 -7.92
C ASN A 101 -6.46 9.31 -8.24
N CYS A 102 -7.27 8.56 -7.47
CA CYS A 102 -8.73 8.61 -7.60
C CYS A 102 -9.28 10.03 -7.41
N SER A 103 -8.87 10.72 -6.34
CA SER A 103 -9.32 12.10 -6.09
C SER A 103 -8.88 13.07 -7.20
N GLN A 104 -7.69 12.89 -7.78
CA GLN A 104 -7.23 13.72 -8.88
C GLN A 104 -8.05 13.49 -10.16
N LEU A 105 -8.38 12.24 -10.48
CA LEU A 105 -9.25 11.94 -11.60
C LEU A 105 -10.64 12.55 -11.42
N GLU A 106 -11.20 12.50 -10.22
CA GLU A 106 -12.49 13.12 -9.92
C GLU A 106 -12.47 14.65 -10.13
N LYS A 107 -11.40 15.33 -9.71
CA LYS A 107 -11.20 16.77 -9.97
C LYS A 107 -11.08 17.07 -11.46
N LEU A 108 -10.30 16.29 -12.18
CA LEU A 108 -10.12 16.43 -13.63
C LEU A 108 -11.44 16.25 -14.38
N ARG A 109 -12.25 15.27 -13.96
CA ARG A 109 -13.61 15.04 -14.45
C ARG A 109 -14.55 16.21 -14.19
N ALA A 110 -14.54 16.75 -12.96
CA ALA A 110 -15.36 17.89 -12.60
C ALA A 110 -15.02 19.12 -13.45
N ASN A 111 -13.72 19.38 -13.67
CA ASN A 111 -13.25 20.47 -14.53
C ASN A 111 -13.70 20.27 -15.99
N LEU A 112 -13.64 19.05 -16.51
CA LEU A 112 -14.13 18.74 -17.87
C LEU A 112 -15.62 19.09 -18.01
N LYS A 113 -16.43 18.75 -17.00
CA LYS A 113 -17.88 19.06 -16.99
C LYS A 113 -18.18 20.56 -16.90
N ILE A 114 -17.35 21.33 -16.22
CA ILE A 114 -17.50 22.80 -16.16
C ILE A 114 -17.18 23.40 -17.53
N ILE A 115 -16.10 22.94 -18.18
CA ILE A 115 -15.72 23.41 -19.52
C ILE A 115 -16.81 23.06 -20.54
N SER A 116 -17.39 21.85 -20.47
CA SER A 116 -18.47 21.45 -21.39
C SER A 116 -19.78 22.24 -21.24
N GLN A 117 -19.95 23.01 -20.16
CA GLN A 117 -21.14 23.83 -19.92
C GLN A 117 -21.00 25.31 -20.30
N GLN A 118 -19.83 25.77 -20.77
CA GLN A 118 -19.64 27.16 -21.18
C GLN A 118 -20.39 27.50 -22.48
N GLN A 119 -20.82 28.75 -22.66
CA GLN A 119 -21.63 29.20 -23.82
C GLN A 119 -20.81 29.66 -25.04
N ASN A 120 -19.47 29.68 -24.96
CA ASN A 120 -18.61 30.29 -25.97
C ASN A 120 -17.95 29.21 -26.87
N CYS A 121 -18.65 28.78 -27.92
CA CYS A 121 -18.35 27.54 -28.67
C CYS A 121 -16.88 27.38 -29.11
N ASP A 122 -16.26 28.37 -29.76
CA ASP A 122 -14.92 28.18 -30.35
C ASP A 122 -13.79 28.09 -29.31
N GLN A 123 -13.86 28.88 -28.23
CA GLN A 123 -12.87 28.83 -27.16
C GLN A 123 -13.07 27.60 -26.27
N GLN A 124 -14.32 27.28 -25.99
CA GLN A 124 -14.73 26.11 -25.21
C GLN A 124 -14.20 24.81 -25.81
N ILE A 125 -14.37 24.63 -27.12
CA ILE A 125 -13.94 23.43 -27.83
C ILE A 125 -12.41 23.27 -27.78
N LYS A 126 -11.65 24.36 -27.98
CA LYS A 126 -10.19 24.34 -27.89
C LYS A 126 -9.71 23.99 -26.48
N GLU A 127 -10.36 24.54 -25.47
CA GLU A 127 -10.01 24.28 -24.07
C GLU A 127 -10.41 22.86 -23.64
N CYS A 128 -11.54 22.35 -24.13
CA CYS A 128 -11.96 20.97 -23.94
C CYS A 128 -10.96 19.97 -24.53
N ILE A 129 -10.49 20.19 -25.77
CA ILE A 129 -9.46 19.32 -26.39
C ILE A 129 -8.18 19.33 -25.56
N LYS A 130 -7.70 20.52 -25.17
CA LYS A 130 -6.46 20.66 -24.39
C LYS A 130 -6.58 19.96 -23.04
N HIS A 131 -7.71 20.10 -22.36
CA HIS A 131 -7.98 19.43 -21.08
C HIS A 131 -8.07 17.91 -21.27
N HIS A 132 -8.70 17.44 -22.34
CA HIS A 132 -8.82 16.01 -22.64
C HIS A 132 -7.46 15.35 -22.92
N GLN A 133 -6.60 15.99 -23.72
CA GLN A 133 -5.22 15.54 -23.94
C GLN A 133 -4.42 15.48 -22.64
N MET A 134 -4.61 16.45 -21.75
CA MET A 134 -3.97 16.46 -20.43
C MET A 134 -4.43 15.29 -19.57
N ILE A 135 -5.73 14.99 -19.56
CA ILE A 135 -6.28 13.87 -18.78
C ILE A 135 -5.75 12.53 -19.30
N LEU A 136 -5.69 12.33 -20.61
CA LEU A 136 -5.17 11.09 -21.19
C LEU A 136 -3.69 10.87 -20.89
N LYS A 137 -2.89 11.92 -21.01
CA LYS A 137 -1.47 11.86 -20.63
C LYS A 137 -1.32 11.54 -19.14
N TYR A 138 -2.12 12.18 -18.28
CA TYR A 138 -2.13 11.89 -16.85
C TYR A 138 -2.51 10.43 -16.55
N MET A 139 -3.54 9.90 -17.22
CA MET A 139 -3.96 8.50 -17.04
C MET A 139 -2.88 7.52 -17.48
N GLN A 140 -2.19 7.78 -18.59
CA GLN A 140 -1.07 6.95 -19.07
C GLN A 140 0.11 6.96 -18.08
N ASP A 141 0.54 8.14 -17.64
CA ASP A 141 1.63 8.28 -16.67
C ASP A 141 1.27 7.62 -15.33
N MET A 142 0.01 7.79 -14.90
CA MET A 142 -0.53 7.19 -13.69
C MET A 142 -0.58 5.66 -13.78
N GLU A 143 -1.00 5.11 -14.92
CA GLU A 143 -1.06 3.67 -15.16
C GLU A 143 0.32 3.02 -14.97
N ASP A 144 1.36 3.58 -15.58
CA ASP A 144 2.72 3.04 -15.52
C ASP A 144 3.31 3.05 -14.11
N VAL A 145 3.02 4.10 -13.32
CA VAL A 145 3.46 4.21 -11.92
C VAL A 145 2.68 3.23 -11.04
N ILE A 146 1.36 3.20 -11.18
CA ILE A 146 0.49 2.35 -10.36
C ILE A 146 0.71 0.87 -10.66
N ASN A 147 0.91 0.48 -11.91
CA ASN A 147 1.14 -0.92 -12.29
C ASN A 147 2.42 -1.48 -11.63
N LYS A 148 3.48 -0.67 -11.55
CA LYS A 148 4.74 -1.04 -10.87
C LYS A 148 4.56 -1.15 -9.36
N GLU A 149 3.88 -0.17 -8.76
CA GLU A 149 3.61 -0.16 -7.32
C GLU A 149 2.76 -1.37 -6.91
N LEU A 150 1.65 -1.63 -7.64
CA LEU A 150 0.77 -2.75 -7.38
C LEU A 150 1.52 -4.08 -7.50
N MET A 151 2.36 -4.26 -8.52
CA MET A 151 3.15 -5.49 -8.67
C MET A 151 3.95 -5.78 -7.39
N GLY A 152 4.67 -4.81 -6.84
CA GLY A 152 5.40 -4.95 -5.59
C GLY A 152 4.49 -5.32 -4.40
N GLN A 153 3.35 -4.65 -4.26
CA GLN A 153 2.40 -4.92 -3.18
C GLN A 153 1.80 -6.33 -3.26
N PHE A 154 1.46 -6.81 -4.46
CA PHE A 154 0.94 -8.18 -4.64
C PHE A 154 1.94 -9.24 -4.19
N PHE A 155 3.24 -9.08 -4.49
CA PHE A 155 4.27 -10.01 -4.01
C PHE A 155 4.39 -10.00 -2.49
N ILE A 156 4.32 -8.82 -1.86
CA ILE A 156 4.38 -8.69 -0.40
C ILE A 156 3.18 -9.36 0.26
N ILE A 157 1.97 -9.12 -0.26
CA ILE A 157 0.74 -9.72 0.27
C ILE A 157 0.76 -11.24 0.09
N LEU A 158 1.12 -11.73 -1.10
CA LEU A 158 1.21 -13.17 -1.37
C LEU A 158 2.25 -13.85 -0.48
N GLY A 159 3.45 -13.29 -0.40
CA GLY A 159 4.51 -13.79 0.48
C GLY A 159 4.09 -13.77 1.95
N GLY A 160 3.43 -12.70 2.40
CA GLY A 160 2.89 -12.56 3.74
C GLY A 160 1.84 -13.63 4.07
N MET A 161 0.90 -13.88 3.16
CA MET A 161 -0.12 -14.94 3.31
C MET A 161 0.52 -16.34 3.36
N CYS A 162 1.50 -16.62 2.51
CA CYS A 162 2.23 -17.90 2.53
C CYS A 162 2.96 -18.12 3.86
N CYS A 163 3.70 -17.11 4.34
CA CYS A 163 4.39 -17.17 5.63
C CYS A 163 3.42 -17.32 6.81
N ALA A 164 2.31 -16.61 6.80
CA ALA A 164 1.28 -16.71 7.83
C ALA A 164 0.65 -18.12 7.85
N SER A 165 0.34 -18.67 6.67
CA SER A 165 -0.23 -20.02 6.53
C SER A 165 0.74 -21.10 6.99
N PHE A 166 2.02 -20.99 6.63
CA PHE A 166 3.06 -21.91 7.11
C PHE A 166 3.24 -21.82 8.62
N SER A 167 3.19 -20.62 9.19
CA SER A 167 3.25 -20.41 10.64
C SER A 167 2.04 -21.03 11.36
N CYS A 168 0.83 -20.90 10.80
CA CYS A 168 -0.36 -21.61 11.31
C CYS A 168 -0.13 -23.12 11.37
N ALA A 169 0.44 -23.71 10.30
CA ALA A 169 0.68 -25.15 10.20
C ALA A 169 1.72 -25.63 11.22
N MET A 170 2.77 -24.84 11.45
CA MET A 170 3.83 -25.18 12.42
C MET A 170 3.40 -25.01 13.88
N SER A 171 2.48 -24.09 14.17
CA SER A 171 1.99 -23.81 15.52
C SER A 171 0.83 -24.73 15.98
N TRP A 172 0.64 -25.88 15.32
CA TRP A 172 -0.44 -26.82 15.63
C TRP A 172 -0.42 -27.24 17.11
N GLY A 173 -1.56 -27.08 17.80
CA GLY A 173 -1.72 -27.41 19.21
C GLY A 173 -1.49 -26.26 20.19
N ASN A 174 -1.00 -25.10 19.75
CA ASN A 174 -0.92 -23.89 20.57
C ASN A 174 -1.97 -22.86 20.15
N LEU A 175 -3.11 -22.83 20.85
CA LEU A 175 -4.24 -21.94 20.53
C LEU A 175 -3.84 -20.46 20.42
N LEU A 176 -2.92 -19.98 21.26
CA LEU A 176 -2.48 -18.58 21.23
C LEU A 176 -1.75 -18.28 19.92
N GLN A 177 -0.77 -19.10 19.53
CA GLN A 177 -0.01 -18.90 18.30
C GLN A 177 -0.87 -19.09 17.05
N MET A 178 -1.76 -20.09 17.06
CA MET A 178 -2.71 -20.29 15.96
C MET A 178 -3.63 -19.08 15.79
N SER A 179 -4.14 -18.50 16.88
CA SER A 179 -4.97 -17.30 16.81
C SER A 179 -4.21 -16.10 16.24
N GLN A 180 -2.94 -15.94 16.60
CA GLN A 180 -2.09 -14.87 16.07
C GLN A 180 -1.85 -15.02 14.57
N CYS A 181 -1.54 -16.23 14.10
CA CYS A 181 -1.30 -16.48 12.69
C CYS A 181 -2.59 -16.33 11.85
N ALA A 182 -3.76 -16.73 12.38
CA ALA A 182 -5.05 -16.51 11.75
C ALA A 182 -5.38 -15.01 11.61
N VAL A 183 -5.13 -14.22 12.66
CA VAL A 183 -5.28 -12.75 12.61
C VAL A 183 -4.35 -12.15 11.55
N ALA A 184 -3.08 -12.57 11.49
CA ALA A 184 -2.13 -12.09 10.49
C ALA A 184 -2.60 -12.40 9.06
N TYR A 185 -3.06 -13.63 8.81
CA TYR A 185 -3.60 -14.03 7.51
C TYR A 185 -4.83 -13.20 7.11
N SER A 186 -5.77 -13.00 8.05
CA SER A 186 -6.95 -12.17 7.82
C SER A 186 -6.58 -10.70 7.49
N GLY A 187 -5.52 -10.17 8.10
CA GLY A 187 -5.01 -8.83 7.82
C GLY A 187 -4.51 -8.68 6.38
N PHE A 188 -3.73 -9.64 5.88
CA PHE A 188 -3.28 -9.64 4.48
C PHE A 188 -4.45 -9.79 3.49
N MET A 189 -5.48 -10.56 3.84
CA MET A 189 -6.70 -10.67 3.03
C MET A 189 -7.48 -9.35 2.95
N VAL A 190 -7.67 -8.65 4.08
CA VAL A 190 -8.31 -7.33 4.09
C VAL A 190 -7.50 -6.32 3.26
N GLN A 191 -6.18 -6.39 3.34
CA GLN A 191 -5.30 -5.54 2.58
C GLN A 191 -5.42 -5.80 1.07
N LEU A 192 -5.44 -7.06 0.65
CA LEU A 192 -5.71 -7.46 -0.74
C LEU A 192 -7.06 -6.93 -1.24
N TYR A 193 -8.11 -7.10 -0.43
CA TYR A 193 -9.44 -6.59 -0.73
C TYR A 193 -9.43 -5.07 -0.99
N ALA A 194 -8.76 -4.31 -0.11
CA ALA A 194 -8.66 -2.86 -0.24
C ALA A 194 -7.97 -2.42 -1.54
N TYR A 195 -6.86 -3.07 -1.92
CA TYR A 195 -6.18 -2.78 -3.19
C TYR A 195 -7.04 -3.11 -4.41
N CYS A 196 -7.69 -4.28 -4.42
CA CYS A 196 -8.58 -4.67 -5.50
C CYS A 196 -9.79 -3.74 -5.62
N TRP A 197 -10.33 -3.26 -4.50
CA TRP A 197 -11.44 -2.31 -4.48
C TRP A 197 -11.03 -0.96 -5.07
N ILE A 198 -9.93 -0.39 -4.60
CA ILE A 198 -9.45 0.92 -5.08
C ILE A 198 -9.02 0.83 -6.55
N GLY A 199 -8.34 -0.25 -6.94
CA GLY A 199 -7.97 -0.47 -8.33
C GLY A 199 -9.18 -0.55 -9.26
N HIS A 200 -10.24 -1.23 -8.83
CA HIS A 200 -11.50 -1.29 -9.56
C HIS A 200 -12.18 0.08 -9.68
N GLU A 201 -12.23 0.86 -8.59
CA GLU A 201 -12.80 2.21 -8.61
C GLU A 201 -12.02 3.14 -9.54
N LEU A 202 -10.69 3.04 -9.55
CA LEU A 202 -9.84 3.82 -10.43
C LEU A 202 -10.13 3.51 -11.92
N THR A 203 -10.26 2.21 -12.27
CA THR A 203 -10.66 1.80 -13.62
C THR A 203 -12.05 2.32 -13.98
N ARG A 204 -13.03 2.24 -13.06
CA ARG A 204 -14.39 2.76 -13.28
C ARG A 204 -14.39 4.27 -13.52
N GLN A 205 -13.59 5.03 -12.79
CA GLN A 205 -13.48 6.47 -12.97
C GLN A 205 -12.81 6.85 -14.29
N ALA A 206 -11.73 6.15 -14.66
CA ALA A 206 -11.07 6.35 -15.95
C ALA A 206 -12.02 6.07 -17.13
N GLU A 207 -12.80 4.99 -17.06
CA GLU A 207 -13.82 4.69 -18.06
C GLU A 207 -14.92 5.77 -18.10
N SER A 208 -15.38 6.24 -16.95
CA SER A 208 -16.41 7.28 -16.91
C SER A 208 -15.93 8.62 -17.46
N ILE A 209 -14.65 8.96 -17.29
CA ILE A 209 -14.01 10.12 -17.92
C ILE A 209 -13.96 9.95 -19.44
N ARG A 210 -13.62 8.74 -19.92
CA ARG A 210 -13.64 8.41 -21.35
C ARG A 210 -15.05 8.59 -21.95
N THR A 211 -16.09 8.10 -21.29
CA THR A 211 -17.47 8.28 -21.74
C THR A 211 -17.89 9.75 -21.73
N ALA A 212 -17.58 10.49 -20.66
CA ALA A 212 -17.91 11.91 -20.57
C ALA A 212 -17.21 12.75 -21.65
N ALA A 213 -15.99 12.36 -22.06
CA ALA A 213 -15.30 13.02 -23.16
C ALA A 213 -15.90 12.71 -24.53
N TRP A 214 -16.45 11.50 -24.72
CA TRP A 214 -17.18 11.12 -25.94
C TRP A 214 -18.49 11.90 -26.10
N GLU A 215 -19.19 12.13 -24.98
CA GLU A 215 -20.48 12.84 -24.92
C GLU A 215 -20.37 14.38 -25.04
N CYS A 216 -19.16 14.94 -25.05
CA CYS A 216 -18.99 16.37 -25.32
C CYS A 216 -19.50 16.70 -26.73
N ASP A 217 -20.20 17.81 -26.90
CA ASP A 217 -20.87 18.17 -28.16
C ASP A 217 -19.88 18.70 -29.22
N TRP A 218 -18.98 17.83 -29.71
CA TRP A 218 -18.01 18.12 -30.76
C TRP A 218 -18.60 17.93 -32.17
N VAL A 219 -19.76 17.28 -32.27
CA VAL A 219 -20.49 17.01 -33.51
C VAL A 219 -21.14 18.32 -33.99
N GLY A 220 -20.40 19.08 -34.78
CA GLY A 220 -20.75 20.45 -35.19
C GLY A 220 -19.57 21.43 -35.13
N ALA A 221 -18.46 21.02 -34.51
CA ALA A 221 -17.21 21.78 -34.51
C ALA A 221 -16.53 21.77 -35.90
N PRO A 222 -15.62 22.71 -36.18
CA PRO A 222 -14.83 22.72 -37.42
C PRO A 222 -14.09 21.40 -37.65
N ILE A 223 -13.89 20.99 -38.92
CA ILE A 223 -13.26 19.71 -39.31
C ILE A 223 -11.92 19.45 -38.61
N HIS A 224 -11.06 20.47 -38.47
CA HIS A 224 -9.77 20.34 -37.77
C HIS A 224 -9.90 20.00 -36.28
N VAL A 225 -11.03 20.35 -35.66
CA VAL A 225 -11.36 19.99 -34.28
C VAL A 225 -11.84 18.54 -34.23
N GLN A 226 -12.72 18.14 -35.16
CA GLN A 226 -13.26 16.78 -35.20
C GLN A 226 -12.14 15.74 -35.40
N ASP A 227 -11.16 16.03 -36.25
CA ASP A 227 -10.00 15.15 -36.46
C ASP A 227 -9.15 15.00 -35.19
N ASN A 228 -8.88 16.12 -34.50
CA ASN A 228 -8.15 16.10 -33.24
C ASN A 228 -8.91 15.34 -32.14
N VAL A 229 -10.22 15.56 -32.01
CA VAL A 229 -11.07 14.87 -31.04
C VAL A 229 -11.14 13.37 -31.36
N SER A 230 -11.30 12.99 -32.62
CA SER A 230 -11.33 11.59 -33.07
C SER A 230 -10.03 10.85 -32.78
N PHE A 231 -8.87 11.50 -33.01
CA PHE A 231 -7.57 10.93 -32.65
C PHE A 231 -7.43 10.73 -31.13
N VAL A 232 -7.88 11.70 -30.35
CA VAL A 232 -7.78 11.66 -28.89
C VAL A 232 -8.74 10.61 -28.32
N ILE A 233 -9.93 10.44 -28.90
CA ILE A 233 -10.84 9.34 -28.58
C ILE A 233 -10.22 8.00 -28.96
N ALA A 234 -9.68 7.85 -30.17
CA ALA A 234 -9.04 6.60 -30.61
C ALA A 234 -7.89 6.19 -29.66
N MET A 235 -7.15 7.16 -29.14
CA MET A 235 -6.15 6.97 -28.10
C MET A 235 -6.76 6.59 -26.74
N ALA A 236 -7.90 7.16 -26.37
CA ALA A 236 -8.66 6.85 -25.15
C ALA A 236 -9.40 5.50 -25.21
N SER A 237 -9.68 4.99 -26.40
CA SER A 237 -10.35 3.71 -26.63
C SER A 237 -9.48 2.50 -26.29
N LYS A 238 -8.16 2.69 -26.09
CA LYS A 238 -7.30 1.64 -25.55
C LYS A 238 -7.70 1.42 -24.09
N ASP A 239 -8.25 0.24 -23.79
CA ASP A 239 -8.82 -0.05 -22.48
C ASP A 239 -7.82 0.24 -21.36
N PHE A 240 -8.13 1.22 -20.51
CA PHE A 240 -7.41 1.48 -19.27
C PHE A 240 -7.76 0.35 -18.30
N VAL A 241 -6.97 -0.72 -18.32
CA VAL A 241 -7.10 -1.84 -17.39
C VAL A 241 -5.91 -1.79 -16.45
N LEU A 242 -6.18 -1.45 -15.19
CA LEU A 242 -5.16 -1.49 -14.16
C LEU A 242 -4.69 -2.94 -14.00
N THR A 243 -3.41 -3.20 -14.25
CA THR A 243 -2.84 -4.54 -14.25
C THR A 243 -1.63 -4.59 -13.33
N ALA A 244 -1.60 -5.55 -12.40
CA ALA A 244 -0.40 -5.82 -11.63
C ALA A 244 0.69 -6.30 -12.60
N GLY A 245 1.68 -5.44 -12.86
CA GLY A 245 2.81 -5.74 -13.75
C GLY A 245 2.46 -6.08 -15.20
N LYS A 246 1.26 -5.72 -15.72
CA LYS A 246 0.73 -6.15 -17.04
C LYS A 246 0.32 -7.62 -17.16
N TYR A 247 0.34 -8.39 -16.07
CA TYR A 247 0.02 -9.83 -16.09
C TYR A 247 -1.36 -10.15 -15.51
N VAL A 248 -1.78 -9.44 -14.46
CA VAL A 248 -3.05 -9.73 -13.75
C VAL A 248 -3.89 -8.46 -13.64
N PRO A 249 -5.12 -8.42 -14.19
CA PRO A 249 -6.00 -7.28 -13.99
C PRO A 249 -6.34 -7.13 -12.50
N VAL A 250 -6.24 -5.92 -11.96
CA VAL A 250 -6.57 -5.63 -10.57
C VAL A 250 -8.05 -5.29 -10.49
N SER A 251 -8.86 -6.34 -10.45
CA SER A 251 -10.33 -6.27 -10.46
C SER A 251 -10.93 -7.12 -9.34
N ARG A 252 -12.21 -6.87 -9.03
CA ARG A 252 -12.99 -7.70 -8.10
C ARG A 252 -13.00 -9.19 -8.51
N THR A 253 -12.89 -9.48 -9.81
CA THR A 253 -12.79 -10.86 -10.31
C THR A 253 -11.50 -11.55 -9.87
N THR A 254 -10.37 -10.85 -9.85
CA THR A 254 -9.09 -11.39 -9.35
C THR A 254 -9.16 -11.73 -7.87
N MET A 255 -9.80 -10.88 -7.07
CA MET A 255 -10.05 -11.15 -5.66
C MET A 255 -10.94 -12.39 -5.46
N MET A 256 -12.02 -12.53 -6.25
CA MET A 256 -12.88 -13.70 -6.21
C MET A 256 -12.09 -14.99 -6.52
N ASN A 257 -11.24 -14.96 -7.54
CA ASN A 257 -10.38 -16.09 -7.90
C ASN A 257 -9.37 -16.45 -6.79
N VAL A 258 -8.76 -15.45 -6.15
CA VAL A 258 -7.85 -15.70 -5.02
C VAL A 258 -8.61 -16.32 -3.84
N SER A 259 -9.80 -15.79 -3.52
CA SER A 259 -10.61 -16.34 -2.43
C SER A 259 -11.10 -17.76 -2.70
N SER A 260 -11.45 -18.10 -3.95
CA SER A 260 -11.91 -19.44 -4.33
C SER A 260 -10.80 -20.49 -4.35
N HIS A 261 -9.55 -20.09 -4.58
CA HIS A 261 -8.39 -20.98 -4.51
C HIS A 261 -7.81 -21.11 -3.09
N SER A 262 -8.17 -20.19 -2.19
CA SER A 262 -7.69 -20.17 -0.80
C SER A 262 -8.63 -20.90 0.18
N LEU A 263 -9.85 -21.21 -0.26
CA LEU A 263 -10.87 -22.01 0.44
C LEU A 263 -10.82 -23.45 -0.05
#